data_AF-A0A7V1PXT7-F1
#
_entry.id   AF-A0A7V1PXT7-F1
#
_cell.length_a   1.000
_cell.length_b   1.000
_cell.length_c   1.000
_cell.angle_alpha   90.00
_cell.angle_beta   90.00
_cell.angle_gamma   90.00
#
_symmetry.space_group_name_H-M   'P 1'
#
loop_
_entity.id
_entity.type
_entity.pdbx_description
1 polymer ?
#
loop_
_entity_poly.entity_id
_entity_poly.type
_entity_poly.pdbx_seq_one_letter_code
_entity_poly.pdbx_strand_id
1 'polypeptide(L)'
;MRILDKIKYNEFDHLALADALISYKYPKDKITKLLKSGSLLKLKRGFYLKNNITNVPAVYSKEIIANLLYGPSYISLEYALSYYNIIPERVEVVTSVTAKRKKIYNTPLGIFH
;
A
#
# COMPACT_ATOMS: atom_id res chain seq x y z
N MET A 1 -3.98 8.51 21.88
CA MET A 1 -4.49 7.91 20.63
C MET A 1 -3.43 8.10 19.54
N ARG A 2 -2.88 7.04 18.92
CA ARG A 2 -1.89 7.22 17.85
C ARG A 2 -2.65 7.67 16.60
N ILE A 3 -2.13 8.64 15.85
CA ILE A 3 -2.79 9.22 14.66
C ILE A 3 -3.23 8.15 13.66
N LEU A 4 -2.36 7.16 13.44
CA LEU A 4 -2.60 6.08 12.48
C LEU A 4 -3.73 5.15 12.92
N ASP A 5 -4.11 5.14 14.20
CA ASP A 5 -5.25 4.37 14.71
C ASP A 5 -6.59 4.93 14.19
N LYS A 6 -6.62 6.21 13.75
CA LYS A 6 -7.80 6.81 13.12
C LYS A 6 -8.06 6.26 11.71
N ILE A 7 -7.04 5.71 11.06
CA ILE A 7 -7.15 5.16 9.71
C ILE A 7 -7.53 3.69 9.84
N LYS A 8 -8.68 3.32 9.28
CA LYS A 8 -9.22 1.96 9.42
C LYS A 8 -8.29 0.89 8.83
N TYR A 9 -7.89 1.05 7.58
CA TYR A 9 -7.07 0.07 6.84
C TYR A 9 -5.57 0.37 6.96
N ASN A 10 -4.74 -0.66 6.79
CA ASN A 10 -3.29 -0.53 6.88
C ASN A 10 -2.71 0.14 5.64
N GLU A 11 -3.27 -0.15 4.47
CA GLU A 11 -2.97 0.44 3.18
C GLU A 11 -3.95 1.57 2.91
N PHE A 12 -3.45 2.75 2.58
CA PHE A 12 -4.30 3.90 2.35
C PHE A 12 -3.62 4.96 1.48
N ASP A 13 -4.45 5.86 0.97
CA ASP A 13 -4.03 6.95 0.12
C ASP A 13 -3.72 8.23 0.92
N HIS A 14 -3.33 9.28 0.20
CA HIS A 14 -3.05 10.58 0.80
C HIS A 14 -4.29 11.24 1.40
N LEU A 15 -5.50 10.96 0.88
CA LEU A 15 -6.72 11.58 1.37
C LEU A 15 -7.04 11.07 2.78
N ALA A 16 -6.98 9.75 2.99
CA ALA A 16 -7.15 9.17 4.33
C ALA A 16 -6.08 9.66 5.31
N LEU A 17 -4.84 9.85 4.86
CA LEU A 17 -3.78 10.41 5.69
C LEU A 17 -4.03 11.87 6.06
N ALA A 18 -4.49 12.67 5.09
CA ALA A 18 -4.80 14.07 5.30
C ALA A 18 -5.97 14.26 6.29
N ASP A 19 -7.02 13.44 6.15
CA ASP A 19 -8.16 13.42 7.05
C ASP A 19 -7.75 13.10 8.50
N ALA A 20 -6.93 12.06 8.70
CA ALA A 20 -6.41 11.70 10.01
C ALA A 20 -5.57 12.82 10.69
N LEU A 21 -5.01 13.73 9.87
CA LEU A 21 -4.15 14.83 10.28
C LEU A 21 -4.87 16.20 10.30
N ILE A 22 -6.17 16.26 10.05
CA ILE A 22 -6.91 17.53 9.90
C ILE A 22 -6.78 18.46 11.11
N SER A 23 -6.67 17.91 12.32
CA SER A 23 -6.53 18.67 13.57
C SER A 23 -5.10 19.10 13.90
N TYR A 24 -4.12 18.75 13.08
CA TYR A 24 -2.71 19.06 13.34
C TYR A 24 -2.31 20.40 12.71
N LYS A 25 -1.71 21.27 13.51
CA LYS A 25 -1.18 22.57 13.05
C LYS A 25 -0.11 22.43 11.95
N TYR A 26 0.69 21.36 11.98
CA TYR A 26 1.77 21.10 11.02
C TYR A 26 1.72 19.64 10.49
N PRO A 27 0.80 19.30 9.57
CA PRO A 27 0.64 17.93 9.07
C PRO A 27 1.88 17.38 8.37
N LYS A 28 2.56 18.20 7.56
CA LYS A 28 3.75 17.80 6.79
C LYS A 28 4.91 17.37 7.69
N ASP A 29 5.15 18.11 8.78
CA ASP A 29 6.18 17.80 9.75
C ASP A 29 5.86 16.49 10.47
N LYS A 30 4.57 16.28 10.79
CA LYS A 30 4.12 15.03 11.40
C LYS A 30 4.34 13.84 10.46
N ILE A 31 3.99 13.97 9.18
CA ILE A 31 4.24 12.92 8.17
C ILE A 31 5.73 12.62 8.08
N THR A 32 6.58 13.64 8.01
CA THR A 32 8.04 13.47 7.97
C THR A 32 8.55 12.71 9.19
N LYS A 33 8.07 13.04 10.38
CA LYS A 33 8.43 12.32 11.62
C LYS A 33 7.96 10.85 11.58
N LEU A 34 6.75 10.59 11.10
CA LEU A 34 6.21 9.23 11.00
C LEU A 34 7.02 8.38 10.01
N LEU A 35 7.37 8.94 8.85
CA LEU A 35 8.24 8.29 7.86
C LEU A 35 9.63 7.98 8.45
N LYS A 36 10.26 8.96 9.11
CA LYS A 36 11.58 8.77 9.74
C LYS A 36 11.56 7.72 10.85
N SER A 37 10.47 7.64 11.61
CA SER A 37 10.31 6.64 12.67
C SER A 37 10.03 5.22 12.16
N GLY A 38 9.75 5.06 10.87
CA GLY A 38 9.32 3.78 10.31
C GLY A 38 7.87 3.40 10.64
N SER A 39 7.12 4.18 11.44
CA SER A 39 5.69 3.95 11.73
C SER A 39 4.79 4.08 10.50
N LEU A 40 5.26 4.85 9.51
CA LEU A 40 4.58 5.06 8.24
C LEU A 40 5.56 4.66 7.14
N LEU A 41 5.16 3.72 6.30
CA LEU A 41 5.93 3.32 5.13
C LEU A 41 5.32 3.97 3.89
N LYS A 42 6.16 4.59 3.05
CA LYS A 42 5.73 5.15 1.77
C LYS A 42 5.90 4.10 0.68
N LEU A 43 4.79 3.72 0.03
CA LEU A 43 4.80 2.78 -1.09
C LEU A 43 5.12 3.50 -2.39
N LYS A 44 4.46 4.64 -2.59
CA LYS A 44 4.60 5.55 -3.73
C LYS A 44 4.16 6.93 -3.29
N ARG A 45 4.46 7.98 -4.07
CA ARG A 45 3.83 9.30 -3.84
C ARG A 45 2.31 9.14 -3.78
N GLY A 46 1.74 9.51 -2.64
CA GLY A 46 0.31 9.47 -2.39
C GLY A 46 -0.24 8.17 -1.79
N PHE A 47 0.59 7.15 -1.56
CA PHE A 47 0.16 5.86 -1.02
C PHE A 47 1.09 5.38 0.08
N TYR A 48 0.49 4.90 1.17
CA TYR A 48 1.19 4.62 2.41
C TYR A 48 0.69 3.32 3.04
N LEU A 49 1.53 2.74 3.89
CA LEU A 49 1.22 1.62 4.74
C LEU A 49 1.47 1.99 6.21
N LYS A 50 0.52 1.69 7.10
CA LYS A 50 0.74 1.68 8.56
C LYS A 50 1.72 0.57 8.86
N ASN A 51 2.87 0.93 9.42
CA ASN A 51 3.89 -0.04 9.76
C ASN A 51 4.00 -0.14 11.28
N ASN A 52 4.06 -1.38 11.78
CA ASN A 52 4.31 -1.62 13.18
C ASN A 52 5.82 -1.52 13.42
N ILE A 53 6.23 -0.70 14.38
CA ILE A 53 7.66 -0.54 14.75
C ILE A 53 8.18 -1.80 15.48
N THR A 54 7.28 -2.67 15.95
CA THR A 54 7.62 -3.96 16.53
C THR A 54 8.18 -4.90 15.47
N ASN A 55 9.08 -5.84 15.82
CA ASN A 55 9.64 -6.87 14.93
C ASN A 55 8.60 -7.79 14.24
N VAL A 56 7.31 -7.54 14.42
CA VAL A 56 6.21 -8.18 13.72
C VAL A 56 5.89 -7.36 12.47
N PRO A 57 6.00 -7.95 11.26
CA PRO A 57 5.61 -7.30 10.03
C PRO A 57 4.17 -6.79 10.13
N ALA A 58 3.90 -5.58 9.64
CA ALA A 58 2.53 -5.12 9.50
C ALA A 58 1.73 -6.12 8.64
N VAL A 59 0.51 -6.43 9.05
CA VAL A 59 -0.40 -7.23 8.22
C VAL A 59 -0.84 -6.35 7.06
N TYR A 60 -0.56 -6.77 5.82
CA TYR A 60 -1.02 -6.06 4.62
C TYR A 60 -1.42 -7.04 3.53
N SER A 61 -2.26 -6.56 2.60
CA SER A 61 -2.66 -7.24 1.38
C SER A 61 -1.94 -6.64 0.18
N LYS A 62 -1.17 -7.48 -0.53
CA LYS A 62 -0.53 -7.05 -1.78
C LYS A 62 -1.60 -6.67 -2.83
N GLU A 63 -2.77 -7.29 -2.77
CA GLU A 63 -3.92 -7.05 -3.65
C GLU A 63 -4.49 -5.63 -3.48
N ILE A 64 -4.69 -5.20 -2.23
CA ILE A 64 -5.12 -3.81 -1.94
C ILE A 64 -4.05 -2.82 -2.40
N ILE A 65 -2.77 -3.11 -2.16
CA ILE A 65 -1.66 -2.27 -2.62
C ILE A 65 -1.66 -2.16 -4.15
N ALA A 66 -1.85 -3.25 -4.88
CA ALA A 66 -1.91 -3.25 -6.34
C ALA A 66 -3.03 -2.32 -6.83
N ASN A 67 -4.23 -2.44 -6.25
CA ASN A 67 -5.36 -1.58 -6.61
C ASN A 67 -5.10 -0.10 -6.31
N LEU A 68 -4.45 0.23 -5.19
CA LEU A 68 -4.03 1.59 -4.87
C LEU A 68 -3.01 2.12 -5.89
N LEU A 69 -2.06 1.29 -6.32
CA LEU A 69 -1.00 1.70 -7.25
C LEU A 69 -1.50 1.92 -8.69
N TYR A 70 -2.45 1.09 -9.15
CA TYR A 70 -2.89 1.00 -10.54
C TYR A 70 -4.28 1.55 -10.85
N GLY A 71 -5.12 1.85 -9.85
CA GLY A 71 -6.54 2.12 -10.06
C GLY A 71 -6.84 3.14 -11.19
N PRO A 72 -7.92 3.01 -11.97
CA PRO A 72 -8.81 1.86 -12.15
C PRO A 72 -8.11 0.65 -12.78
N SER A 73 -8.17 -0.48 -12.10
CA SER A 73 -7.54 -1.75 -12.50
C SER A 73 -8.22 -2.92 -11.81
N TYR A 74 -7.94 -4.13 -12.28
CA TYR A 74 -8.28 -5.37 -11.59
C TYR A 74 -7.08 -6.33 -11.59
N ILE A 75 -6.94 -7.12 -10.54
CA ILE A 75 -5.88 -8.13 -10.42
C ILE A 75 -6.22 -9.29 -11.35
N SER A 76 -5.24 -9.77 -12.10
CA SER A 76 -5.46 -10.74 -13.18
C SER A 76 -4.21 -11.57 -13.50
N LEU A 77 -4.25 -12.26 -14.64
CA LEU A 77 -3.17 -13.04 -15.23
C LEU A 77 -2.65 -14.12 -14.26
N GLU A 78 -1.35 -14.43 -14.28
CA GLU A 78 -0.75 -15.52 -13.54
C GLU A 78 -1.00 -15.38 -12.04
N TYR A 79 -1.04 -14.15 -11.51
CA TYR A 79 -1.31 -13.93 -10.10
C TYR A 79 -2.72 -14.39 -9.71
N ALA A 80 -3.73 -14.04 -10.50
CA ALA A 80 -5.10 -14.49 -10.25
C ALA A 80 -5.23 -16.02 -10.41
N LEU A 81 -4.60 -16.61 -11.43
CA LEU A 81 -4.60 -18.06 -11.63
C LEU A 81 -3.97 -18.79 -10.44
N SER A 82 -2.84 -18.28 -9.92
CA SER A 82 -2.17 -18.83 -8.74
C SER A 82 -3.03 -18.65 -7.48
N TYR A 83 -3.63 -17.48 -7.28
CA TYR A 83 -4.52 -17.19 -6.14
C TYR A 83 -5.71 -18.17 -6.07
N TYR A 84 -6.31 -18.50 -7.21
CA TYR A 84 -7.42 -19.45 -7.29
C TYR A 84 -6.96 -20.92 -7.43
N ASN A 85 -5.66 -21.21 -7.27
CA ASN A 85 -5.07 -22.54 -7.40
C ASN A 85 -5.35 -23.22 -8.76
N ILE A 86 -5.52 -22.43 -9.82
CA ILE A 86 -5.68 -22.92 -11.20
C ILE A 86 -4.33 -23.39 -11.75
N ILE A 87 -3.24 -22.74 -11.32
CA ILE A 87 -1.86 -23.15 -11.64
C ILE A 87 -1.09 -23.48 -10.35
N PRO A 88 -0.15 -24.44 -10.39
CA PRO A 88 0.63 -24.84 -9.22
C PRO A 88 1.77 -23.87 -8.89
N GLU A 89 2.22 -23.05 -9.84
CA GLU A 89 3.32 -22.12 -9.65
C GLU A 89 2.96 -21.04 -8.62
N ARG A 90 3.91 -20.78 -7.70
CA ARG A 90 3.80 -19.67 -6.78
C ARG A 90 4.14 -18.37 -7.50
N VAL A 91 3.16 -17.47 -7.60
CA VAL A 91 3.35 -16.17 -8.25
C VAL A 91 3.52 -15.09 -7.18
N GLU A 92 4.73 -14.52 -7.11
CA GLU A 92 5.07 -13.50 -6.11
C GLU A 92 4.70 -12.06 -6.53
N VAL A 93 4.68 -11.82 -7.84
CA VAL A 93 4.41 -10.51 -8.44
C VAL A 93 2.91 -10.37 -8.65
N VAL A 94 2.30 -9.34 -8.06
CA VAL A 94 0.89 -9.04 -8.30
C VAL A 94 0.76 -8.32 -9.62
N THR A 95 -0.05 -8.88 -10.52
CA THR A 95 -0.29 -8.33 -11.84
C THR A 95 -1.70 -7.76 -11.93
N SER A 96 -1.80 -6.52 -12.41
CA SER A 96 -3.05 -5.81 -12.63
C SER A 96 -3.26 -5.49 -14.11
N VAL A 97 -4.50 -5.59 -14.58
CA VAL A 97 -4.90 -5.14 -15.91
C VAL A 97 -5.64 -3.81 -15.78
N THR A 98 -5.27 -2.86 -16.63
CA THR A 98 -5.83 -1.50 -16.67
C THR A 98 -5.79 -0.97 -18.10
N ALA A 99 -6.70 -0.04 -18.42
CA ALA A 99 -6.65 0.72 -19.67
C ALA A 99 -5.57 1.82 -19.66
N LYS A 100 -4.92 2.06 -18.52
CA LYS A 100 -3.82 3.02 -18.39
C LYS A 100 -2.54 2.50 -19.04
N ARG A 101 -1.56 3.39 -19.21
CA ARG A 101 -0.21 3.02 -19.66
C ARG A 101 0.40 1.98 -18.73
N LYS A 102 1.04 0.96 -19.32
CA LYS A 102 1.83 -0.03 -18.59
C LYS A 102 2.86 0.66 -17.70
N LYS A 103 2.95 0.22 -16.46
CA LYS A 103 3.92 0.73 -15.48
C LYS A 103 4.31 -0.38 -14.54
N ILE A 104 5.56 -0.39 -14.10
CA ILE A 104 6.04 -1.29 -13.06
C ILE A 104 6.27 -0.44 -11.81
N TYR A 105 5.78 -0.90 -10.66
CA TYR A 105 6.06 -0.26 -9.38
C TYR A 105 6.98 -1.13 -8.54
N ASN A 106 8.18 -0.62 -8.30
CA ASN A 106 9.11 -1.18 -7.33
C ASN A 106 8.84 -0.48 -5.99
N THR A 107 8.32 -1.23 -5.02
CA THR A 107 8.05 -0.73 -3.67
C THR A 107 8.88 -1.50 -2.65
N PRO A 108 9.00 -1.02 -1.40
CA PRO A 108 9.65 -1.79 -0.34
C PRO A 108 8.97 -3.14 -0.01
N LEU A 109 7.75 -3.38 -0.51
CA LEU A 109 6.96 -4.59 -0.26
C LEU A 109 6.93 -5.56 -1.45
N GLY A 110 7.64 -5.23 -2.53
CA GLY A 110 7.72 -6.05 -3.74
C GLY A 110 7.49 -5.27 -5.03
N ILE A 111 7.50 -6.03 -6.13
CA ILE A 111 7.27 -5.55 -7.48
C ILE A 111 5.81 -5.80 -7.85
N PHE A 112 5.19 -4.79 -8.46
CA PHE A 112 3.82 -4.85 -8.96
C PHE A 112 3.81 -4.49 -10.44
N HIS A 113 2.99 -5.20 -11.22
CA HIS A 113 2.88 -5.09 -12.69
C HIS A 113 1.52 -4.58 -13.14
#